data_AF-A0A7S2UXX6-F1
#
_entry.id   AF-A0A7S2UXX6-F1
#
_cell.length_a   1.000
_cell.length_b   1.000
_cell.length_c   1.000
_cell.angle_alpha   90.00
_cell.angle_beta   90.00
_cell.angle_gamma   90.00
#
_symmetry.space_group_name_H-M   'P 1'
#
loop_
_entity.id
_entity.type
_entity.pdbx_description
1 polymer ?
#
loop_
_entity_poly.entity_id
_entity_poly.type
_entity_poly.pdbx_seq_one_letter_code
_entity_poly.pdbx_strand_id
1 'polypeptide(L)'
;KLLASKANEQSAYALVGSIVEFVPLPSLTPLLGQLLQVILMRLQQNKTARFVRLLAHFLALFMGLHGPQGLCDALESIQPGMIQMLLTQVILPLLSTVSDQLDPLERKALGVGLTRLLCEVPLLRQNPQLWGQLLAGLMVVLEPASTVANGAHVDDDDAELEVEYDAVYAQLHFAADSGANKDPLKALPGEKEYLTRTLHALCAQHPGQFSGLISSSLSPGQLKALQAYCAQAGVQLA
;
A
#
# COMPACT_ATOMS: atom_id res chain seq x y z
N LYS A 1 13.26 -10.48 -14.72
CA LYS A 1 13.69 -11.89 -14.51
C LYS A 1 13.00 -12.51 -13.30
N LEU A 2 13.17 -11.99 -12.07
CA LEU A 2 12.50 -12.56 -10.88
C LEU A 2 10.97 -12.55 -10.98
N LEU A 3 10.37 -11.45 -11.46
CA LEU A 3 8.92 -11.35 -11.68
C LEU A 3 8.35 -12.29 -12.76
N ALA A 4 9.19 -13.05 -13.48
CA ALA A 4 8.71 -13.98 -14.51
C ALA A 4 8.23 -15.32 -13.93
N SER A 5 8.64 -15.68 -12.71
CA SER A 5 8.25 -16.92 -12.04
C SER A 5 7.55 -16.63 -10.71
N LYS A 6 6.47 -17.36 -10.42
CA LYS A 6 5.72 -17.28 -9.16
C LYS A 6 6.62 -17.55 -7.95
N ALA A 7 7.50 -18.56 -8.05
CA ALA A 7 8.40 -18.98 -6.97
C ALA A 7 9.35 -17.86 -6.50
N ASN A 8 9.67 -16.90 -7.38
CA ASN A 8 10.61 -15.82 -7.11
C ASN A 8 9.94 -14.48 -6.77
N GLU A 9 8.61 -14.43 -6.67
CA GLU A 9 7.88 -13.17 -6.47
C GLU A 9 8.28 -12.47 -5.16
N GLN A 10 8.43 -13.21 -4.07
CA GLN A 10 8.83 -12.61 -2.79
C GLN A 10 10.25 -12.03 -2.85
N SER A 11 11.19 -12.73 -3.47
CA SER A 11 12.54 -12.23 -3.71
C SER A 11 12.56 -11.00 -4.63
N ALA A 12 11.67 -10.96 -5.63
CA ALA A 12 11.53 -9.80 -6.51
C ALA A 12 11.08 -8.56 -5.72
N TYR A 13 10.08 -8.71 -4.86
CA TYR A 13 9.55 -7.60 -4.08
C TYR A 13 10.47 -7.18 -2.93
N ALA A 14 11.21 -8.10 -2.32
CA ALA A 14 12.27 -7.76 -1.37
C ALA A 14 13.36 -6.91 -2.02
N LEU A 15 13.77 -7.26 -3.24
CA LEU A 15 14.73 -6.48 -4.03
C LEU A 15 14.17 -5.10 -4.36
N VAL A 16 12.94 -5.02 -4.88
CA VAL A 16 12.33 -3.76 -5.26
C VAL A 16 12.11 -2.86 -4.03
N GLY A 17 11.67 -3.42 -2.90
CA GLY A 17 11.57 -2.69 -1.63
C GLY A 17 12.92 -2.10 -1.19
N SER A 18 13.99 -2.90 -1.28
CA SER A 18 15.36 -2.44 -0.96
C SER A 18 15.83 -1.32 -1.90
N ILE A 19 15.49 -1.41 -3.20
CA ILE A 19 15.79 -0.35 -4.16
C ILE A 19 15.09 0.95 -3.75
N VAL A 20 13.80 0.88 -3.40
CA VAL A 20 13.04 2.06 -2.98
C VAL A 20 13.58 2.66 -1.69
N GLU A 21 14.02 1.83 -0.74
CA GLU A 21 14.53 2.29 0.55
C GLU A 21 15.91 2.93 0.46
N PHE A 22 16.84 2.33 -0.29
CA PHE A 22 18.25 2.71 -0.24
C PHE A 22 18.75 3.49 -1.46
N VAL A 23 18.06 3.44 -2.60
CA VAL A 23 18.47 4.19 -3.79
C VAL A 23 17.91 5.62 -3.76
N PRO A 24 18.75 6.66 -3.92
CA PRO A 24 18.26 8.03 -3.99
C PRO A 24 17.25 8.23 -5.11
N LEU A 25 16.14 8.92 -4.81
CA LEU A 25 15.04 9.14 -5.76
C LEU A 25 15.50 9.65 -7.14
N PRO A 26 16.45 10.61 -7.28
CA PRO A 26 16.90 11.09 -8.59
C PRO A 26 17.51 9.99 -9.48
N SER A 27 18.09 8.94 -8.89
CA SER A 27 18.63 7.80 -9.62
C SER A 27 17.55 6.79 -10.00
N LEU A 28 16.46 6.72 -9.23
CA LEU A 28 15.35 5.80 -9.45
C LEU A 28 14.34 6.34 -10.48
N THR A 29 14.09 7.66 -10.49
CA THR A 29 13.08 8.30 -11.36
C THR A 29 13.18 7.90 -12.84
N PRO A 30 14.36 7.86 -13.49
CA PRO A 30 14.47 7.48 -14.91
C PRO A 30 14.09 6.01 -15.18
N LEU A 31 14.19 5.16 -14.17
CA LEU A 31 13.93 3.72 -14.27
C LEU A 31 12.51 3.35 -13.83
N LEU A 32 11.81 4.25 -13.13
CA LEU A 32 10.52 3.98 -12.50
C LEU A 32 9.45 3.55 -13.51
N GLY A 33 9.37 4.22 -14.66
CA GLY A 33 8.42 3.85 -15.72
C GLY A 33 8.63 2.43 -16.25
N GLN A 34 9.89 2.04 -16.50
CA GLN A 34 10.22 0.69 -16.97
C GLN A 34 9.92 -0.37 -15.89
N LEU A 35 10.26 -0.09 -14.63
CA LEU A 35 9.95 -0.96 -13.51
C LEU A 35 8.43 -1.20 -13.41
N LEU A 36 7.64 -0.13 -13.47
CA LEU A 36 6.18 -0.22 -13.42
C LEU A 36 5.61 -0.96 -14.62
N GLN A 37 6.13 -0.77 -15.84
CA GLN A 37 5.71 -1.55 -17.01
C GLN A 37 5.90 -3.05 -16.79
N VAL A 38 7.07 -3.48 -16.30
CA VAL A 38 7.34 -4.90 -16.03
C VAL A 38 6.37 -5.47 -14.99
N ILE A 39 6.10 -4.72 -13.93
CA ILE A 39 5.15 -5.10 -12.87
C ILE A 39 3.71 -5.19 -13.43
N LEU A 40 3.28 -4.21 -14.22
CA LEU A 40 1.94 -4.17 -14.81
C LEU A 40 1.73 -5.26 -15.87
N MET A 41 2.75 -5.59 -16.67
CA MET A 41 2.69 -6.73 -17.59
C MET A 41 2.49 -8.04 -16.82
N ARG A 42 3.20 -8.23 -15.71
CA ARG A 42 3.01 -9.40 -14.84
C ARG A 42 1.60 -9.45 -14.25
N LEU A 43 1.09 -8.30 -13.80
CA LEU A 43 -0.27 -8.17 -13.27
C LEU A 43 -1.33 -8.63 -14.29
N GLN A 44 -1.14 -8.34 -15.57
CA GLN A 44 -2.08 -8.73 -16.63
C GLN A 44 -2.00 -10.23 -16.98
N GLN A 45 -0.81 -10.81 -16.96
CA GLN A 45 -0.58 -12.18 -17.44
C GLN A 45 -0.90 -13.25 -16.39
N ASN A 46 -0.58 -13.00 -15.11
CA ASN A 46 -0.69 -13.99 -14.05
C ASN A 46 -1.00 -13.32 -12.71
N LYS A 47 -2.20 -12.75 -12.60
CA LYS A 47 -2.68 -12.12 -11.36
C LYS A 47 -2.92 -13.18 -10.29
N THR A 48 -2.15 -13.13 -9.20
CA THR A 48 -2.40 -13.90 -7.97
C THR A 48 -2.73 -12.95 -6.81
N ALA A 49 -3.41 -13.45 -5.77
CA ALA A 49 -3.71 -12.65 -4.57
C ALA A 49 -2.42 -12.16 -3.88
N ARG A 50 -1.41 -13.05 -3.80
CA ARG A 50 -0.08 -12.74 -3.28
C ARG A 50 0.62 -11.64 -4.07
N PHE A 51 0.62 -11.74 -5.40
CA PHE A 51 1.21 -10.71 -6.26
C PHE A 51 0.55 -9.34 -6.06
N VAL A 52 -0.79 -9.31 -5.97
CA VAL A 52 -1.55 -8.07 -5.76
C VAL A 52 -1.23 -7.44 -4.40
N ARG A 53 -1.09 -8.24 -3.34
CA ARG A 53 -0.67 -7.77 -2.01
C ARG A 53 0.74 -7.19 -2.02
N LEU A 54 1.70 -7.91 -2.61
CA LEU A 54 3.07 -7.44 -2.74
C LEU A 54 3.16 -6.15 -3.57
N LEU A 55 2.38 -6.05 -4.64
CA LEU A 55 2.26 -4.83 -5.45
C LEU A 55 1.74 -3.66 -4.62
N ALA A 56 0.65 -3.85 -3.88
CA ALA A 56 0.07 -2.80 -3.05
C ALA A 56 1.05 -2.35 -1.95
N HIS A 57 1.76 -3.28 -1.33
CA HIS A 57 2.81 -2.97 -0.36
C HIS A 57 3.93 -2.12 -0.98
N PHE A 58 4.45 -2.53 -2.15
CA PHE A 58 5.49 -1.78 -2.87
C PHE A 58 5.04 -0.35 -3.20
N LEU A 59 3.84 -0.19 -3.78
CA LEU A 59 3.32 1.13 -4.12
C LEU A 59 3.19 1.99 -2.87
N ALA A 60 2.64 1.43 -1.79
CA ALA A 60 2.44 2.15 -0.55
C ALA A 60 3.76 2.54 0.14
N LEU A 61 4.75 1.67 0.12
CA LEU A 61 6.11 1.95 0.60
C LEU A 61 6.77 3.07 -0.20
N PHE A 62 6.69 3.01 -1.55
CA PHE A 62 7.19 4.08 -2.41
C PHE A 62 6.54 5.42 -2.08
N MET A 63 5.21 5.45 -1.99
CA MET A 63 4.47 6.67 -1.66
C MET A 63 4.83 7.19 -0.28
N GLY A 64 4.99 6.31 0.72
CA GLY A 64 5.40 6.68 2.07
C GLY A 64 6.75 7.39 2.10
N LEU A 65 7.76 6.85 1.41
CA LEU A 65 9.12 7.37 1.39
C LEU A 65 9.31 8.59 0.49
N HIS A 66 8.77 8.53 -0.74
CA HIS A 66 9.10 9.48 -1.81
C HIS A 66 7.92 10.40 -2.20
N GLY A 67 6.74 10.17 -1.63
CA GLY A 67 5.50 10.82 -2.02
C GLY A 67 4.84 10.17 -3.25
N PRO A 68 3.55 10.44 -3.50
CA PRO A 68 2.78 9.76 -4.53
C PRO A 68 2.91 10.37 -5.93
N GLN A 69 3.26 11.66 -6.05
CA GLN A 69 3.17 12.38 -7.33
C GLN A 69 4.02 11.75 -8.43
N GLY A 70 5.31 11.49 -8.17
CA GLY A 70 6.20 10.89 -9.18
C GLY A 70 5.78 9.48 -9.61
N LEU A 71 5.16 8.72 -8.72
CA LEU A 71 4.60 7.40 -9.03
C LEU A 71 3.36 7.53 -9.92
N CYS A 72 2.45 8.44 -9.59
CA CYS A 72 1.27 8.73 -10.41
C CYS A 72 1.66 9.22 -11.80
N ASP A 73 2.61 10.15 -11.90
CA ASP A 73 3.09 10.68 -13.18
C ASP A 73 3.73 9.57 -14.03
N ALA A 74 4.52 8.69 -13.41
CA ALA A 74 5.10 7.55 -14.11
C ALA A 74 4.04 6.57 -14.62
N LEU A 75 3.00 6.27 -13.82
CA LEU A 75 1.88 5.42 -14.26
C LEU A 75 1.09 6.05 -15.41
N GLU A 76 0.75 7.33 -15.32
CA GLU A 76 0.02 8.05 -16.36
C GLU A 76 0.84 8.21 -17.65
N SER A 77 2.18 8.26 -17.56
CA SER A 77 3.06 8.28 -18.74
C SER A 77 3.06 6.97 -19.53
N ILE A 78 2.73 5.84 -18.87
CA ILE A 78 2.61 4.54 -19.54
C ILE A 78 1.33 4.53 -20.37
N GLN A 79 0.22 4.93 -19.75
CA GLN A 79 -1.07 5.07 -20.40
C GLN A 79 -1.97 6.01 -19.57
N PRO A 80 -2.70 6.95 -20.19
CA PRO A 80 -3.67 7.78 -19.49
C PRO A 80 -4.75 6.93 -18.79
N GLY A 81 -5.04 7.26 -17.54
CA GLY A 81 -6.01 6.56 -16.69
C GLY A 81 -5.47 5.30 -15.99
N MET A 82 -4.17 5.03 -16.10
CA MET A 82 -3.55 3.85 -15.49
C MET A 82 -3.65 3.89 -13.95
N ILE A 83 -3.50 5.05 -13.31
CA ILE A 83 -3.66 5.13 -11.85
C ILE A 83 -5.10 4.82 -11.44
N GLN A 84 -6.09 5.33 -12.18
CA GLN A 84 -7.49 5.07 -11.89
C GLN A 84 -7.84 3.59 -12.07
N MET A 85 -7.33 2.96 -13.13
CA MET A 85 -7.49 1.51 -13.34
C MET A 85 -6.86 0.72 -12.20
N LEU A 86 -5.64 1.05 -11.80
CA LEU A 86 -4.93 0.38 -10.71
C LEU A 86 -5.69 0.50 -9.39
N LEU A 87 -6.18 1.69 -9.06
CA LEU A 87 -6.94 1.91 -7.83
C LEU A 87 -8.27 1.15 -7.83
N THR A 88 -9.02 1.19 -8.93
CA THR A 88 -10.37 0.60 -9.01
C THR A 88 -10.36 -0.92 -9.19
N GLN A 89 -9.43 -1.47 -9.96
CA GLN A 89 -9.42 -2.90 -10.34
C GLN A 89 -8.47 -3.76 -9.50
N VAL A 90 -7.60 -3.13 -8.71
CA VAL A 90 -6.51 -3.83 -8.01
C VAL A 90 -6.48 -3.44 -6.55
N ILE A 91 -6.28 -2.17 -6.23
CA ILE A 91 -6.13 -1.72 -4.83
C ILE A 91 -7.45 -1.85 -4.07
N LEU A 92 -8.55 -1.25 -4.54
CA LEU A 92 -9.84 -1.30 -3.83
C LEU A 92 -10.34 -2.74 -3.59
N PRO A 93 -10.32 -3.67 -4.58
CA PRO A 93 -10.66 -5.06 -4.35
C PRO A 93 -9.75 -5.74 -3.30
N LEU A 94 -8.45 -5.45 -3.30
CA LEU A 94 -7.52 -6.00 -2.30
C LEU A 94 -7.87 -5.49 -0.88
N LEU A 95 -8.13 -4.19 -0.72
CA LEU A 95 -8.42 -3.62 0.61
C LEU A 95 -9.66 -4.25 1.25
N SER A 96 -10.61 -4.71 0.44
CA SER A 96 -11.81 -5.39 0.92
C SER A 96 -11.58 -6.82 1.41
N THR A 97 -10.43 -7.43 1.10
CA THR A 97 -10.15 -8.84 1.41
C THR A 97 -8.94 -9.06 2.32
N VAL A 98 -8.02 -8.11 2.41
CA VAL A 98 -6.69 -8.33 3.02
C VAL A 98 -6.58 -7.92 4.49
N SER A 99 -7.57 -7.25 5.09
CA SER A 99 -7.43 -6.58 6.42
C SER A 99 -6.79 -7.44 7.51
N ASP A 100 -7.18 -8.72 7.57
CA ASP A 100 -6.79 -9.64 8.64
C ASP A 100 -5.48 -10.39 8.33
N GLN A 101 -4.97 -10.26 7.09
CA GLN A 101 -3.77 -10.96 6.63
C GLN A 101 -2.52 -10.07 6.66
N LEU A 102 -2.68 -8.75 6.85
CA LEU A 102 -1.59 -7.78 6.84
C LEU A 102 -0.76 -7.86 8.12
N ASP A 103 0.55 -7.95 7.97
CA ASP A 103 1.46 -7.75 9.08
C ASP A 103 1.52 -6.26 9.49
N PRO A 104 2.10 -5.92 10.66
CA PRO A 104 2.17 -4.53 11.12
C PRO A 104 2.91 -3.57 10.18
N LEU A 105 3.96 -4.04 9.48
CA LEU A 105 4.74 -3.19 8.56
C LEU A 105 3.96 -2.92 7.28
N GLU A 106 3.30 -3.94 6.73
CA GLU A 106 2.43 -3.77 5.57
C GLU A 106 1.25 -2.87 5.88
N ARG A 107 0.63 -3.02 7.06
CA ARG A 107 -0.45 -2.15 7.52
C ARG A 107 0.01 -0.71 7.63
N LYS A 108 1.19 -0.47 8.23
CA LYS A 108 1.77 0.88 8.31
C LYS A 108 2.05 1.46 6.93
N ALA A 109 2.68 0.68 6.04
CA ALA A 109 2.96 1.10 4.67
C ALA A 109 1.69 1.48 3.91
N LEU A 110 0.69 0.60 3.88
CA LEU A 110 -0.61 0.87 3.25
C LEU A 110 -1.31 2.07 3.88
N GLY A 111 -1.32 2.14 5.21
CA GLY A 111 -1.95 3.24 5.95
C GLY A 111 -1.36 4.60 5.58
N VAL A 112 -0.04 4.71 5.63
CA VAL A 112 0.69 5.93 5.26
C VAL A 112 0.57 6.21 3.76
N GLY A 113 0.91 5.25 2.91
CA GLY A 113 0.96 5.42 1.45
C GLY A 113 -0.38 5.83 0.86
N LEU A 114 -1.48 5.19 1.28
CA LEU A 114 -2.83 5.54 0.82
C LEU A 114 -3.31 6.88 1.39
N THR A 115 -2.93 7.23 2.63
CA THR A 115 -3.19 8.57 3.17
C THR A 115 -2.55 9.64 2.30
N ARG A 116 -1.27 9.46 1.96
CA ARG A 116 -0.54 10.40 1.09
C ARG A 116 -1.20 10.49 -0.28
N LEU A 117 -1.55 9.36 -0.88
CA LEU A 117 -2.25 9.33 -2.15
C LEU A 117 -3.56 10.15 -2.09
N LEU A 118 -4.40 9.89 -1.08
CA LEU A 118 -5.69 10.57 -0.87
C LEU A 118 -5.55 12.09 -0.68
N CYS A 119 -4.52 12.53 0.02
CA CYS A 119 -4.40 13.92 0.44
C CYS A 119 -3.50 14.77 -0.49
N GLU A 120 -2.52 14.17 -1.15
CA GLU A 120 -1.53 14.90 -1.94
C GLU A 120 -1.85 14.90 -3.44
N VAL A 121 -2.52 13.87 -3.96
CA VAL A 121 -2.74 13.73 -5.42
C VAL A 121 -3.95 14.54 -5.91
N PRO A 122 -3.77 15.54 -6.78
CA PRO A 122 -4.88 16.36 -7.29
C PRO A 122 -5.95 15.59 -8.06
N LEU A 123 -5.56 14.52 -8.77
CA LEU A 123 -6.49 13.70 -9.56
C LEU A 123 -7.62 13.12 -8.69
N LEU A 124 -7.33 12.69 -7.47
CA LEU A 124 -8.35 12.13 -6.57
C LEU A 124 -9.31 13.20 -6.05
N ARG A 125 -8.87 14.45 -5.90
CA ARG A 125 -9.77 15.56 -5.52
C ARG A 125 -10.83 15.85 -6.57
N GLN A 126 -10.57 15.52 -7.84
CA GLN A 126 -11.51 15.68 -8.94
C GLN A 126 -12.49 14.50 -9.06
N ASN A 127 -12.28 13.42 -8.30
CA ASN A 127 -13.14 12.24 -8.31
C ASN A 127 -13.60 11.88 -6.88
N PRO A 128 -14.62 12.57 -6.34
CA PRO A 128 -15.09 12.38 -4.97
C PRO A 128 -15.51 10.94 -4.67
N GLN A 129 -16.09 10.24 -5.65
CA GLN A 129 -16.50 8.84 -5.48
C GLN A 129 -15.29 7.94 -5.23
N LEU A 130 -14.25 8.03 -6.06
CA LEU A 130 -13.04 7.23 -5.88
C LEU A 130 -12.29 7.62 -4.59
N TRP A 131 -12.26 8.91 -4.27
CA TRP A 131 -11.68 9.41 -3.02
C TRP A 131 -12.39 8.79 -1.80
N GLY A 132 -13.72 8.79 -1.80
CA GLY A 132 -14.54 8.19 -0.75
C GLY A 132 -14.33 6.69 -0.59
N GLN A 133 -14.31 5.96 -1.71
CA GLN A 133 -14.04 4.51 -1.72
C GLN A 133 -12.65 4.18 -1.16
N LEU A 134 -11.63 4.97 -1.53
CA LEU A 134 -10.27 4.79 -1.02
C LEU A 134 -10.18 5.11 0.47
N LEU A 135 -10.86 6.15 0.96
CA LEU A 135 -10.93 6.44 2.38
C LEU A 135 -11.60 5.29 3.16
N ALA A 136 -12.71 4.77 2.64
CA ALA A 136 -13.40 3.64 3.26
C ALA A 136 -12.51 2.37 3.27
N GLY A 137 -11.82 2.08 2.17
CA GLY A 137 -10.86 0.97 2.10
C GLY A 137 -9.66 1.15 3.05
N LEU A 138 -9.14 2.38 3.15
CA LEU A 138 -8.09 2.71 4.12
C LEU A 138 -8.57 2.48 5.56
N MET A 139 -9.81 2.85 5.90
CA MET A 139 -10.37 2.58 7.22
C MET A 139 -10.47 1.08 7.54
N VAL A 140 -10.70 0.22 6.54
CA VAL A 140 -10.67 -1.25 6.71
C VAL A 140 -9.26 -1.75 7.05
N VAL A 141 -8.22 -1.15 6.45
CA VAL A 141 -6.81 -1.48 6.78
C VAL A 141 -6.46 -1.07 8.22
N LEU A 142 -6.99 0.08 8.68
CA LEU A 142 -6.66 0.65 9.99
C LEU A 142 -7.47 0.07 11.15
N GLU A 143 -8.67 -0.42 10.87
CA GLU A 143 -9.52 -1.16 11.82
C GLU A 143 -9.77 -2.57 11.27
N PRO A 144 -8.79 -3.47 11.37
CA PRO A 144 -9.05 -4.87 11.07
C PRO A 144 -10.21 -5.34 11.96
N ALA A 145 -11.12 -6.15 11.40
CA ALA A 145 -12.19 -6.72 12.19
C ALA A 145 -11.54 -7.47 13.36
N SER A 146 -12.06 -7.29 14.58
CA SER A 146 -11.55 -7.97 15.77
C SER A 146 -11.75 -9.49 15.64
N THR A 147 -10.89 -10.16 14.86
CA THR A 147 -10.87 -11.60 14.75
C THR A 147 -9.98 -12.13 15.86
N VAL A 148 -10.60 -12.94 16.70
CA VAL A 148 -9.95 -13.81 17.68
C VAL A 148 -8.76 -14.45 17.01
N ALA A 149 -7.60 -14.37 17.67
CA ALA A 149 -6.34 -14.94 17.21
C ALA A 149 -6.51 -16.37 16.71
N ASN A 150 -6.65 -16.53 15.40
CA ASN A 150 -6.23 -17.72 14.70
C ASN A 150 -5.22 -17.23 13.70
N GLY A 151 -3.94 -17.34 14.08
CA GLY A 151 -2.84 -17.34 13.14
C GLY A 151 -2.98 -18.53 12.21
N ALA A 152 -3.90 -18.44 11.24
CA ALA A 152 -3.79 -19.20 10.03
C ALA A 152 -2.70 -18.50 9.23
N HIS A 153 -1.47 -18.98 9.38
CA HIS A 153 -0.51 -18.89 8.30
C HIS A 153 -1.27 -19.30 7.04
N VAL A 154 -1.41 -18.39 6.09
CA VAL A 154 -1.76 -18.79 4.73
C VAL A 154 -0.51 -19.49 4.24
N ASP A 155 -0.45 -20.81 4.46
CA ASP A 155 0.38 -21.66 3.63
C ASP A 155 -0.17 -21.47 2.22
N ASP A 156 0.59 -20.70 1.44
CA ASP A 156 0.43 -20.54 0.01
C ASP A 156 0.82 -21.88 -0.63
N ASP A 157 -0.08 -22.85 -0.50
CA ASP A 157 0.02 -24.18 -1.09
C ASP A 157 -0.30 -24.06 -2.59
N ASP A 158 0.54 -23.31 -3.31
CA ASP A 158 0.65 -23.29 -4.76
C ASP A 158 2.02 -23.87 -5.16
N ALA A 159 2.45 -24.90 -4.43
CA ALA A 159 3.59 -25.74 -4.79
C ALA A 159 3.18 -26.69 -5.92
N GLU A 160 3.23 -26.22 -7.16
CA GLU A 160 3.44 -27.11 -8.30
C GLU A 160 4.79 -27.81 -8.08
N LEU A 161 4.75 -29.04 -7.56
CA LEU A 161 5.91 -29.91 -7.40
C LEU A 161 6.40 -30.37 -8.80
N GLU A 162 7.06 -29.49 -9.53
CA GLU A 162 8.03 -29.92 -10.53
C GLU A 162 9.26 -30.46 -9.77
N VAL A 163 9.39 -31.78 -9.76
CA VAL A 163 10.56 -32.47 -9.19
C VAL A 163 11.75 -32.22 -10.13
N GLU A 164 12.34 -31.03 -10.02
CA GLU A 164 13.62 -30.66 -10.58
C GLU A 164 14.69 -30.75 -9.46
N TYR A 165 15.93 -31.09 -9.81
CA TYR A 165 17.03 -31.21 -8.83
C TYR A 165 17.29 -29.84 -8.17
N ASP A 166 16.69 -29.63 -6.99
CA ASP A 166 16.70 -28.33 -6.33
C ASP A 166 18.04 -28.10 -5.59
N ALA A 167 18.68 -26.97 -5.89
CA ALA A 167 19.87 -26.54 -5.17
C ALA A 167 19.43 -25.98 -3.80
N VAL A 168 19.53 -26.82 -2.76
CA VAL A 168 19.07 -26.45 -1.40
C VAL A 168 19.79 -25.19 -0.91
N TYR A 169 19.04 -24.10 -0.78
CA TYR A 169 19.52 -22.88 -0.12
C TYR A 169 19.68 -23.14 1.38
N ALA A 170 20.91 -23.01 1.89
CA ALA A 170 21.21 -23.11 3.31
C ALA A 170 21.38 -21.71 3.92
N GLN A 171 20.37 -21.24 4.65
CA GLN A 171 20.45 -19.96 5.36
C GLN A 171 21.45 -20.04 6.52
N LEU A 172 22.42 -19.12 6.55
CA LEU A 172 23.36 -19.00 7.66
C LEU A 172 22.66 -18.38 8.88
N HIS A 173 22.17 -19.22 9.80
CA HIS A 173 21.36 -18.81 10.94
C HIS A 173 21.99 -17.69 11.82
N PHE A 174 23.32 -17.66 11.93
CA PHE A 174 24.04 -16.66 12.74
C PHE A 174 24.51 -15.43 11.95
N ALA A 175 24.38 -15.45 10.62
CA ALA A 175 24.69 -14.31 9.74
C ALA A 175 23.42 -13.73 9.10
N ALA A 176 22.25 -14.28 9.41
CA ALA A 176 20.97 -13.72 9.00
C ALA A 176 20.85 -12.31 9.58
N ASP A 177 20.73 -11.32 8.71
CA ASP A 177 20.64 -9.91 9.08
C ASP A 177 19.48 -9.72 10.07
N SER A 178 19.81 -9.19 11.25
CA SER A 178 18.83 -8.76 12.26
C SER A 178 17.95 -7.60 11.75
N GLY A 179 18.25 -7.07 10.56
CA GLY A 179 17.54 -6.03 9.84
C GLY A 179 16.36 -6.49 8.97
N ALA A 180 16.10 -7.79 8.82
CA ALA A 180 15.02 -8.33 7.97
C ALA A 180 13.58 -7.89 8.35
N ASN A 181 13.42 -7.09 9.41
CA ASN A 181 12.14 -6.58 9.88
C ASN A 181 12.26 -5.13 10.39
N LYS A 182 13.17 -4.32 9.81
CA LYS A 182 13.25 -2.89 10.13
C LYS A 182 12.15 -2.15 9.38
N ASP A 183 11.30 -1.45 10.13
CA ASP A 183 10.28 -0.56 9.56
C ASP A 183 10.94 0.55 8.71
N PRO A 184 10.78 0.54 7.37
CA PRO A 184 11.36 1.57 6.51
C PRO A 184 10.73 2.95 6.74
N LEU A 185 9.51 2.98 7.29
CA LEU A 185 8.74 4.19 7.58
C LEU A 185 8.82 4.60 9.05
N LYS A 186 9.80 4.11 9.81
CA LYS A 186 9.98 4.41 11.25
C LYS A 186 10.06 5.90 11.59
N ALA A 187 10.49 6.73 10.64
CA ALA A 187 10.58 8.18 10.83
C ALA A 187 9.20 8.86 10.83
N LEU A 188 8.18 8.18 10.29
CA LEU A 188 6.81 8.65 10.27
C LEU A 188 6.04 8.12 11.49
N PRO A 189 5.05 8.89 11.99
CA PRO A 189 4.20 8.45 13.10
C PRO A 189 3.38 7.21 12.71
N GLY A 190 2.66 6.65 13.69
CA GLY A 190 1.73 5.54 13.44
C GLY A 190 0.68 5.91 12.40
N GLU A 191 0.25 4.94 11.62
CA GLU A 191 -0.61 5.12 10.45
C GLU A 191 -1.94 5.82 10.75
N LYS A 192 -2.52 5.61 11.95
CA LYS A 192 -3.74 6.29 12.42
C LYS A 192 -3.51 7.78 12.71
N GLU A 193 -2.38 8.10 13.36
CA GLU A 193 -1.97 9.49 13.62
C GLU A 193 -1.57 10.21 12.33
N TYR A 194 -0.90 9.50 11.42
CA TYR A 194 -0.54 10.01 10.10
C TYR A 194 -1.77 10.39 9.28
N LEU A 195 -2.78 9.49 9.21
CA LEU A 195 -4.07 9.76 8.56
C LEU A 195 -4.73 11.02 9.12
N THR A 196 -4.93 11.07 10.42
CA THR A 196 -5.70 12.16 11.05
C THR A 196 -5.05 13.53 10.88
N ARG A 197 -3.73 13.62 11.06
CA ARG A 197 -3.01 14.89 10.86
C ARG A 197 -3.02 15.34 9.41
N THR A 198 -2.80 14.42 8.47
CA THR A 198 -2.77 14.75 7.04
C THR A 198 -4.15 15.14 6.53
N LEU A 199 -5.19 14.43 6.97
CA LEU A 199 -6.58 14.76 6.62
C LEU A 199 -7.03 16.08 7.23
N HIS A 200 -6.64 16.37 8.48
CA HIS A 200 -6.88 17.69 9.10
C HIS A 200 -6.22 18.82 8.29
N ALA A 201 -4.97 18.65 7.87
CA ALA A 201 -4.28 19.62 7.03
C ALA A 201 -4.98 19.82 5.68
N LEU A 202 -5.45 18.74 5.05
CA LEU A 202 -6.22 18.80 3.80
C LEU A 202 -7.54 19.58 3.98
N CYS A 203 -8.30 19.28 5.03
CA CYS A 203 -9.54 20.00 5.36
C CYS A 203 -9.28 21.49 5.63
N ALA A 204 -8.19 21.83 6.32
CA ALA A 204 -7.81 23.21 6.59
C ALA A 204 -7.43 23.97 5.30
N GLN A 205 -6.79 23.30 4.32
CA GLN A 205 -6.47 23.88 3.02
C GLN A 205 -7.71 24.02 2.11
N HIS A 206 -8.73 23.21 2.33
CA HIS A 206 -9.97 23.19 1.54
C HIS A 206 -11.23 23.17 2.44
N PRO A 207 -11.51 24.27 3.15
CA PRO A 207 -12.63 24.32 4.10
C PRO A 207 -13.97 23.99 3.43
N GLY A 208 -14.74 23.09 4.06
CA GLY A 208 -16.10 22.72 3.61
C GLY A 208 -16.17 21.75 2.43
N GLN A 209 -15.04 21.37 1.81
CA GLN A 209 -15.05 20.44 0.68
C GLN A 209 -15.13 18.97 1.10
N PHE A 210 -14.43 18.59 2.18
CA PHE A 210 -14.22 17.18 2.54
C PHE A 210 -15.12 16.68 3.67
N SER A 211 -15.64 17.54 4.55
CA SER A 211 -16.45 17.09 5.70
C SER A 211 -17.72 16.34 5.30
N GLY A 212 -18.47 16.86 4.32
CA GLY A 212 -19.62 16.17 3.75
C GLY A 212 -19.24 14.87 3.03
N LEU A 213 -18.11 14.86 2.33
CA LEU A 213 -17.62 13.68 1.61
C LEU A 213 -17.17 12.56 2.55
N ILE A 214 -16.43 12.87 3.61
CA ILE A 214 -16.02 11.92 4.65
C ILE A 214 -17.26 11.29 5.28
N SER A 215 -18.25 12.12 5.63
CA SER A 215 -19.47 11.67 6.30
C SER A 215 -20.33 10.75 5.42
N SER A 216 -20.35 10.96 4.10
CA SER A 216 -21.11 10.13 3.16
C SER A 216 -20.36 8.88 2.70
N SER A 217 -19.03 8.88 2.79
CA SER A 217 -18.18 7.78 2.30
C SER A 217 -17.93 6.70 3.35
N LEU A 218 -18.02 7.03 4.64
CA LEU A 218 -17.72 6.11 5.73
C LEU A 218 -18.99 5.53 6.35
N SER A 219 -18.93 4.25 6.73
CA SER A 219 -19.96 3.66 7.58
C SER A 219 -19.96 4.32 8.98
N PRO A 220 -21.07 4.22 9.75
CA PRO A 220 -21.12 4.80 11.10
C PRO A 220 -20.01 4.30 12.03
N GLY A 221 -19.61 3.02 11.91
CA GLY A 221 -18.51 2.45 12.67
C GLY A 221 -17.16 3.05 12.31
N GLN A 222 -16.87 3.18 11.01
CA GLN A 222 -15.64 3.81 10.52
C GLN A 222 -15.57 5.30 10.87
N LEU A 223 -16.69 6.02 10.79
CA LEU A 223 -16.75 7.43 11.18
C LEU A 223 -16.43 7.60 12.67
N LYS A 224 -16.99 6.73 13.53
CA LYS A 224 -16.69 6.74 14.97
C LYS A 224 -15.21 6.44 15.25
N ALA A 225 -14.62 5.47 14.55
CA ALA A 225 -13.19 5.16 14.67
C ALA A 225 -12.31 6.36 14.26
N LEU A 226 -12.61 6.98 13.11
CA LEU A 226 -11.89 8.17 12.65
C LEU A 226 -12.00 9.34 13.64
N GLN A 227 -13.18 9.57 14.22
CA GLN A 227 -13.39 10.57 15.27
C GLN A 227 -12.55 10.26 16.52
N ALA A 228 -12.46 9.00 16.93
CA ALA A 228 -11.62 8.59 18.06
C ALA A 228 -10.14 8.85 17.80
N TYR A 229 -9.66 8.57 16.58
CA TYR A 229 -8.29 8.90 16.18
C TYR A 229 -8.05 10.40 16.21
N CYS A 230 -8.98 11.20 15.71
CA CYS A 230 -8.88 12.67 15.69
C CYS A 230 -8.79 13.21 17.13
N ALA A 231 -9.61 12.70 18.04
CA ALA A 231 -9.58 13.06 19.45
C ALA A 231 -8.23 12.70 20.11
N GLN A 232 -7.68 11.53 19.82
CA GLN A 232 -6.36 11.09 20.32
C GLN A 232 -5.23 11.97 19.78
N ALA A 233 -5.32 12.38 18.51
CA ALA A 233 -4.33 13.25 17.87
C ALA A 233 -4.53 14.75 18.18
N GLY A 234 -5.59 15.12 18.90
CA GLY A 234 -5.92 16.51 19.24
C GLY A 234 -6.33 17.37 18.04
N VAL A 235 -6.89 16.77 16.99
CA VAL A 235 -7.32 17.45 15.76
C VAL A 235 -8.83 17.36 15.54
N GLN A 236 -9.38 18.26 14.71
CA GLN A 236 -10.78 18.24 14.30
C GLN A 236 -10.87 18.35 12.77
N LEU A 237 -11.70 17.51 12.16
CA LEU A 237 -11.99 17.57 10.73
C LEU A 237 -13.15 18.58 10.55
N ALA A 238 -12.85 19.74 9.99
CA ALA A 238 -13.81 20.83 9.72
C ALA A 238 -14.59 20.61 8.42
#